data_AF-A0A974UB95-F1
#
_entry.id   AF-A0A974UB95-F1
#
_cell.length_a   1.000
_cell.length_b   1.000
_cell.length_c   1.000
_cell.angle_alpha   90.00
_cell.angle_beta   90.00
_cell.angle_gamma   90.00
#
_symmetry.space_group_name_H-M   'P 1'
#
loop_
_entity.id
_entity.type
_entity.pdbx_description
1 polymer ?
#
loop_
_entity_poly.entity_id
_entity_poly.type
_entity_poly.pdbx_seq_one_letter_code
_entity_poly.pdbx_strand_id
1 'polypeptide(L)'
;MINVDIHSTVLTATFIAAVAALLLIIFGTKGFIKSRKIPFFAKRHKGITRAWRLLLLGILLIPGALVIFRYSEPLVYNFISPSPTPSITPTITLTPTITLTPTISLTPTITETPSITSTPSMPGDVSDGFESTTTPNTEAVFSRIVFGQQIDDGLQPVNPSDTFENPVGHLYGTFSYNNMTEGSQWSALWYRDGELVYYESIPWDGGIGGYGYTDWDPDSDAWLAGNYEVQIFVGTEWKVSGFFTVTGEAPVPTGTSTSTATPTLTPTPTKTATPTPSQTLWPTLTPTPGPN
;
A
#
# COMPACT_ATOMS: atom_id res chain seq x y z
N MET A 1 0.76 16.00 -20.86
CA MET A 1 -0.14 17.13 -21.22
C MET A 1 -1.30 17.10 -20.23
N ILE A 2 -1.64 18.22 -19.58
CA ILE A 2 -2.68 18.25 -18.55
C ILE A 2 -4.03 18.07 -19.25
N ASN A 3 -4.73 16.98 -18.97
CA ASN A 3 -6.06 16.69 -19.49
C ASN A 3 -7.08 17.51 -18.68
N VAL A 4 -7.30 18.77 -19.07
CA VAL A 4 -8.28 19.64 -18.41
C VAL A 4 -9.66 19.36 -18.98
N ASP A 5 -10.57 18.89 -18.14
CA ASP A 5 -11.98 18.81 -18.48
C ASP A 5 -12.56 20.24 -18.55
N ILE A 6 -12.76 20.71 -19.78
CA ILE A 6 -13.24 22.07 -20.09
C ILE A 6 -14.67 22.25 -19.57
N HIS A 7 -15.52 21.23 -19.64
CA HIS A 7 -16.90 21.29 -19.18
C HIS A 7 -16.95 21.47 -17.65
N SER A 8 -16.16 20.67 -16.93
CA SER A 8 -16.03 20.80 -15.47
C SER A 8 -15.49 22.17 -15.04
N THR A 9 -14.52 22.71 -15.80
CA THR A 9 -13.92 24.04 -15.53
C THR A 9 -14.92 25.18 -15.74
N VAL A 10 -15.74 25.12 -16.80
CA VAL A 10 -16.77 26.14 -17.06
C VAL A 10 -17.89 26.09 -16.01
N LEU A 11 -18.29 24.89 -15.60
CA LEU A 11 -19.33 24.68 -14.59
C LEU A 11 -18.90 25.25 -13.23
N THR A 12 -17.68 24.94 -12.80
CA THR A 12 -17.12 25.46 -11.54
C THR A 12 -16.99 26.98 -11.55
N ALA A 13 -16.49 27.58 -12.64
CA ALA A 13 -16.39 29.03 -12.77
C ALA A 13 -17.77 29.72 -12.71
N THR A 14 -18.79 29.13 -13.36
CA THR A 14 -20.17 29.62 -13.31
C THR A 14 -20.74 29.57 -11.90
N PHE A 15 -20.53 28.46 -11.18
CA PHE A 15 -21.00 28.29 -9.81
C PHE A 15 -20.36 29.31 -8.86
N ILE A 16 -19.04 29.51 -8.95
CA ILE A 16 -18.32 30.51 -8.15
C ILE A 16 -18.87 31.92 -8.41
N ALA A 17 -19.10 32.28 -9.67
CA ALA A 17 -19.66 33.58 -10.03
C ALA A 17 -21.08 33.77 -9.47
N ALA A 18 -21.92 32.73 -9.52
CA ALA A 18 -23.27 32.75 -8.96
C ALA A 18 -23.27 32.92 -7.43
N VAL A 19 -22.42 32.18 -6.72
CA VAL A 19 -22.26 32.30 -5.26
C VAL A 19 -21.75 33.69 -4.88
N ALA A 20 -20.76 34.21 -5.61
CA ALA A 20 -20.24 35.56 -5.39
C ALA A 20 -21.32 36.63 -5.59
N ALA A 21 -22.14 36.52 -6.65
CA ALA A 21 -23.27 37.42 -6.88
C ALA A 21 -24.27 37.41 -5.71
N LEU A 22 -24.62 36.22 -5.21
CA LEU A 22 -25.54 36.05 -4.10
C LEU A 22 -24.99 36.67 -2.80
N LEU A 23 -23.72 36.44 -2.47
CA LEU A 23 -23.07 37.03 -1.30
C LEU A 23 -23.02 38.56 -1.37
N LEU A 24 -22.71 39.12 -2.55
CA LEU A 24 -22.68 40.57 -2.75
C LEU A 24 -24.07 41.20 -2.58
N ILE A 25 -25.13 40.53 -3.04
CA ILE A 25 -26.51 40.99 -2.85
C ILE A 25 -26.90 40.95 -1.37
N ILE A 26 -26.57 39.87 -0.65
CA ILE A 26 -26.86 39.74 0.79
C ILE A 26 -26.11 40.81 1.59
N PHE A 27 -24.81 41.01 1.34
CA PHE A 27 -24.05 42.02 2.05
C PHE A 27 -24.44 43.44 1.66
N GLY A 28 -24.79 43.68 0.39
CA GLY A 28 -25.33 44.94 -0.10
C GLY A 28 -26.64 45.32 0.58
N THR A 29 -27.62 44.41 0.63
CA THR A 29 -28.91 44.64 1.29
C THR A 29 -28.77 44.86 2.79
N LYS A 30 -28.02 44.01 3.50
CA LYS A 30 -27.74 44.17 4.95
C LYS A 30 -27.01 45.49 5.23
N GLY A 31 -26.03 45.84 4.40
CA GLY A 31 -25.27 47.09 4.49
C GLY A 31 -26.15 48.32 4.30
N PHE A 32 -27.10 48.28 3.37
CA PHE A 32 -28.05 49.35 3.10
C PHE A 32 -29.00 49.57 4.29
N ILE A 33 -29.57 48.49 4.84
CA ILE A 33 -30.46 48.54 6.02
C ILE A 33 -29.72 49.10 7.24
N LYS A 34 -28.50 48.63 7.50
CA LYS A 34 -27.67 49.11 8.63
C LYS A 34 -27.29 50.58 8.45
N SER A 35 -26.96 51.01 7.23
CA SER A 35 -26.53 52.38 6.96
C SER A 35 -27.66 53.40 7.12
N ARG A 36 -28.92 53.04 6.81
CA ARG A 36 -30.08 53.92 7.02
C ARG A 36 -30.33 54.29 8.49
N LYS A 37 -29.91 53.44 9.43
CA LYS A 37 -30.08 53.65 10.88
C LYS A 37 -29.03 54.57 11.52
N ILE A 38 -28.02 55.02 10.76
CA ILE A 38 -26.95 55.87 11.28
C ILE A 38 -27.42 57.34 11.35
N PRO A 39 -27.29 58.02 12.51
CA PRO A 39 -27.75 59.41 12.67
C PRO A 39 -26.85 60.43 11.95
N PHE A 40 -25.55 60.15 11.81
CA PHE A 40 -24.59 61.03 11.16
C PHE A 40 -24.64 60.94 9.63
N PHE A 41 -24.95 62.04 8.95
CA PHE A 41 -25.12 62.10 7.49
C PHE A 41 -23.91 61.60 6.69
N ALA A 42 -22.70 62.06 7.00
CA ALA A 42 -21.49 61.68 6.26
C ALA A 42 -21.18 60.17 6.37
N LYS A 43 -21.41 59.58 7.56
CA LYS A 43 -21.21 58.15 7.81
C LYS A 43 -22.29 57.29 7.13
N ARG A 44 -23.54 57.78 7.14
CA ARG A 44 -24.66 57.19 6.41
C ARG A 44 -24.42 57.20 4.90
N HIS A 45 -24.00 58.33 4.33
CA HIS A 45 -23.76 58.46 2.89
C HIS A 45 -22.63 57.53 2.40
N LYS A 46 -21.52 57.44 3.15
CA LYS A 46 -20.43 56.49 2.87
C LYS A 46 -20.89 55.03 2.96
N GLY A 47 -21.72 54.69 3.94
CA GLY A 47 -22.29 53.34 4.08
C GLY A 47 -23.25 52.97 2.96
N ILE A 48 -24.13 53.91 2.58
CA ILE A 48 -25.11 53.74 1.49
C ILE A 48 -24.40 53.59 0.14
N THR A 49 -23.41 54.44 -0.17
CA THR A 49 -22.68 54.35 -1.45
C THR A 49 -21.91 53.03 -1.60
N ARG A 50 -21.28 52.54 -0.52
CA ARG A 50 -20.64 51.22 -0.51
C ARG A 50 -21.66 50.10 -0.74
N ALA A 51 -22.79 50.13 -0.03
CA ALA A 51 -23.85 49.13 -0.18
C ALA A 51 -24.43 49.11 -1.59
N TRP A 52 -24.63 50.29 -2.20
CA TRP A 52 -25.14 50.42 -3.57
C TRP A 52 -24.17 49.86 -4.61
N ARG A 53 -22.85 50.10 -4.45
CA ARG A 53 -21.82 49.51 -5.32
C ARG A 53 -21.82 47.99 -5.27
N LEU A 54 -21.97 47.40 -4.08
CA LEU A 54 -22.03 45.95 -3.91
C LEU A 54 -23.29 45.35 -4.55
N LEU A 55 -24.44 46.02 -4.41
CA LEU A 55 -25.69 45.60 -5.05
C LEU A 55 -25.58 45.64 -6.57
N LEU A 56 -25.06 46.73 -7.14
CA LEU A 56 -24.84 46.84 -8.58
C LEU A 56 -23.89 45.75 -9.09
N LEU A 57 -22.79 45.51 -8.39
CA LEU A 57 -21.81 44.50 -8.79
C LEU A 57 -22.41 43.09 -8.73
N GLY A 58 -23.19 42.78 -7.69
CA GLY A 58 -23.89 41.50 -7.59
C GLY A 58 -24.92 41.31 -8.70
N ILE A 59 -25.71 42.34 -9.01
CA ILE A 59 -26.69 42.31 -10.10
C ILE A 59 -26.00 42.15 -11.47
N LEU A 60 -24.86 42.81 -11.68
CA LEU A 60 -24.06 42.69 -12.91
C LEU A 60 -23.45 41.29 -13.08
N LEU A 61 -23.07 40.63 -11.99
CA LEU A 61 -22.49 39.29 -12.05
C LEU A 61 -23.48 38.20 -12.46
N ILE A 62 -24.79 38.39 -12.24
CA ILE A 62 -25.82 37.42 -12.65
C ILE A 62 -25.83 37.18 -14.17
N PRO A 63 -26.00 38.21 -15.03
CA PRO A 63 -25.89 38.02 -16.48
C PRO A 63 -24.48 37.61 -16.89
N GLY A 64 -23.43 38.05 -16.18
CA GLY A 64 -22.05 37.60 -16.42
C GLY A 64 -21.89 36.08 -16.27
N ALA A 65 -22.45 35.50 -15.20
CA ALA A 65 -22.44 34.05 -14.98
C ALA A 65 -23.23 33.31 -16.07
N LEU A 66 -24.35 33.87 -16.55
CA LEU A 66 -25.10 33.29 -17.67
C LEU A 66 -24.33 33.33 -18.99
N VAL A 67 -23.60 34.42 -19.25
CA VAL A 67 -22.73 34.53 -20.43
C VAL A 67 -21.61 33.50 -20.36
N ILE A 68 -20.96 33.34 -19.21
CA ILE A 68 -19.94 32.30 -18.99
C ILE A 68 -20.53 30.92 -19.27
N PHE A 69 -21.68 30.59 -18.67
CA PHE A 69 -22.31 29.29 -18.88
C PHE A 69 -22.68 29.01 -20.35
N ARG A 70 -23.17 30.01 -21.07
CA ARG A 70 -23.66 29.84 -22.45
C ARG A 70 -22.56 29.84 -23.51
N TYR A 71 -21.48 30.59 -23.29
CA TYR A 71 -20.51 30.90 -24.35
C TYR A 71 -19.08 30.45 -24.06
N SER A 72 -18.74 30.00 -22.85
CA SER A 72 -17.34 29.65 -22.53
C SER A 72 -16.85 28.38 -23.21
N GLU A 73 -17.66 27.32 -23.24
CA GLU A 73 -17.29 26.06 -23.90
C GLU A 73 -16.89 26.24 -25.38
N PRO A 74 -17.73 26.83 -26.26
CA PRO A 74 -17.35 27.01 -27.66
C PRO A 74 -16.16 27.97 -27.84
N LEU A 75 -15.95 28.91 -26.92
CA LEU A 75 -14.79 29.80 -26.95
C LEU A 75 -13.49 29.05 -26.66
N VAL A 76 -13.47 28.17 -25.66
CA VAL A 76 -12.26 27.45 -25.26
C VAL A 76 -11.82 26.45 -26.33
N TYR A 77 -12.77 25.79 -27.01
CA TYR A 77 -12.44 24.86 -28.11
C TYR A 77 -11.78 25.52 -29.32
N ASN A 78 -11.86 26.84 -29.48
CA ASN A 78 -11.12 27.56 -30.53
C ASN A 78 -9.62 27.66 -30.24
N PHE A 79 -9.20 27.52 -28.98
CA PHE A 79 -7.80 27.68 -28.55
C PHE A 79 -7.20 26.36 -28.07
N ILE A 80 -8.03 25.41 -27.63
CA ILE A 80 -7.62 24.10 -27.15
C ILE A 80 -8.38 23.05 -27.96
N SER A 81 -7.69 22.39 -28.90
CA SER A 81 -8.27 21.25 -29.60
C SER A 81 -8.36 20.06 -28.65
N PRO A 82 -9.50 19.34 -28.60
CA PRO A 82 -9.59 18.12 -27.82
C PRO A 82 -8.54 17.13 -28.33
N SER A 83 -7.75 16.56 -27.41
CA SER A 83 -6.81 15.49 -27.76
C SER A 83 -7.61 14.33 -28.37
N PRO A 84 -7.21 13.74 -29.51
CA PRO A 84 -7.92 12.61 -30.07
C PRO A 84 -7.91 11.47 -29.05
N THR A 85 -9.10 11.05 -28.64
CA THR A 85 -9.28 9.81 -27.89
C THR A 85 -8.73 8.66 -28.76
N PRO A 86 -7.81 7.81 -28.25
CA PRO A 86 -7.34 6.67 -29.04
C PRO A 86 -8.53 5.81 -29.44
N SER A 87 -8.78 5.67 -30.74
CA SER A 87 -9.79 4.77 -31.27
C SER A 87 -9.30 3.34 -31.10
N ILE A 88 -9.94 2.58 -30.22
CA ILE A 88 -9.69 1.14 -30.03
C ILE A 88 -10.37 0.27 -31.09
N THR A 89 -10.65 0.79 -32.29
CA THR A 89 -11.18 -0.02 -33.40
C THR A 89 -10.01 -0.59 -34.21
N PRO A 90 -9.67 -1.89 -34.07
CA PRO A 90 -8.68 -2.51 -34.93
C PRO A 90 -9.18 -2.53 -36.37
N THR A 91 -8.42 -1.90 -37.28
CA THR A 91 -8.68 -2.03 -38.72
C THR A 91 -8.17 -3.40 -39.18
N ILE A 92 -9.07 -4.37 -39.25
CA ILE A 92 -8.81 -5.69 -39.85
C ILE A 92 -8.48 -5.52 -41.34
N THR A 93 -7.20 -5.66 -41.67
CA THR A 93 -6.70 -5.68 -43.05
C THR A 93 -6.85 -7.09 -43.61
N LEU A 94 -7.97 -7.36 -44.28
CA LEU A 94 -8.22 -8.63 -44.98
C LEU A 94 -7.72 -8.55 -46.42
N THR A 95 -6.44 -8.79 -46.66
CA THR A 95 -5.95 -9.17 -48.01
C THR A 95 -4.73 -10.09 -47.92
N PRO A 96 -4.93 -11.41 -47.76
CA PRO A 96 -3.88 -12.37 -48.03
C PRO A 96 -3.72 -12.55 -49.55
N THR A 97 -2.59 -12.13 -50.12
CA THR A 97 -2.21 -12.49 -51.49
C THR A 97 -1.65 -13.92 -51.48
N ILE A 98 -2.48 -14.89 -51.87
CA ILE A 98 -2.09 -16.28 -52.04
C ILE A 98 -1.25 -16.43 -53.31
N THR A 99 0.04 -16.72 -53.15
CA THR A 99 0.93 -17.20 -54.23
C THR A 99 1.19 -18.69 -53.99
N LEU A 100 0.70 -19.53 -54.89
CA LEU A 100 0.87 -20.98 -54.84
C LEU A 100 2.23 -21.38 -55.44
N THR A 101 3.11 -21.99 -54.63
CA THR A 101 4.01 -23.09 -55.02
C THR A 101 4.49 -23.80 -53.75
N PRO A 102 3.89 -24.91 -53.32
CA PRO A 102 4.44 -25.70 -52.22
C PRO A 102 5.55 -26.60 -52.77
N THR A 103 6.81 -26.25 -52.49
CA THR A 103 7.90 -27.23 -52.48
C THR A 103 7.85 -27.92 -51.13
N ILE A 104 7.42 -29.19 -51.11
CA ILE A 104 7.48 -30.05 -49.93
C ILE A 104 8.94 -30.27 -49.53
N SER A 105 9.42 -29.49 -48.56
CA SER A 105 10.66 -29.73 -47.84
C SER A 105 10.31 -30.36 -46.50
N LEU A 106 10.73 -31.61 -46.30
CA LEU A 106 10.56 -32.34 -45.05
C LEU A 106 11.41 -31.68 -43.95
N THR A 107 10.80 -31.50 -42.77
CA THR A 107 11.35 -31.05 -41.47
C THR A 107 11.23 -29.55 -41.17
N PRO A 108 10.07 -29.07 -40.68
CA PRO A 108 10.05 -27.96 -39.75
C PRO A 108 10.43 -28.48 -38.36
N THR A 109 11.63 -28.14 -37.90
CA THR A 109 11.90 -28.09 -36.46
C THR A 109 11.04 -26.95 -35.92
N ILE A 110 9.90 -27.28 -35.31
CA ILE A 110 9.10 -26.35 -34.53
C ILE A 110 9.97 -25.87 -33.37
N THR A 111 10.65 -24.76 -33.58
CA THR A 111 11.15 -23.94 -32.50
C THR A 111 9.95 -23.19 -31.95
N GLU A 112 9.27 -23.82 -30.97
CA GLU A 112 8.43 -23.11 -30.01
C GLU A 112 9.25 -21.91 -29.53
N THR A 113 8.88 -20.71 -29.97
CA THR A 113 9.38 -19.48 -29.33
C THR A 113 8.39 -19.23 -28.20
N PRO A 114 8.67 -19.61 -26.95
CA PRO A 114 7.79 -19.28 -25.85
C PRO A 114 7.81 -17.77 -25.66
N SER A 115 6.85 -17.06 -26.26
CA SER A 115 6.47 -15.73 -25.80
C SER A 115 5.46 -15.90 -24.66
N ILE A 116 5.83 -16.67 -23.63
CA ILE A 116 5.07 -16.73 -22.38
C ILE A 116 5.44 -15.51 -21.55
N THR A 117 4.73 -14.41 -21.75
CA THR A 117 4.40 -13.57 -20.60
C THR A 117 3.11 -14.17 -20.05
N SER A 118 3.22 -15.29 -19.33
CA SER A 118 2.09 -15.92 -18.66
C SER A 118 1.54 -14.91 -17.66
N THR A 119 0.40 -14.31 -17.98
CA THR A 119 -0.38 -13.53 -17.02
C THR A 119 -0.63 -14.44 -15.81
N PRO A 120 -0.28 -14.01 -14.59
CA PRO A 120 -0.49 -14.84 -13.42
C PRO A 120 -1.95 -15.26 -13.27
N SER A 121 -2.16 -16.51 -12.86
CA SER A 121 -3.49 -17.09 -12.66
C SER A 121 -3.68 -17.46 -11.20
N MET A 122 -4.88 -17.21 -10.68
CA MET A 122 -5.25 -17.59 -9.30
C MET A 122 -5.12 -19.13 -9.12
N PRO A 123 -4.33 -19.61 -8.14
CA PRO A 123 -4.27 -21.03 -7.80
C PRO A 123 -5.62 -21.55 -7.32
N GLY A 124 -6.00 -22.75 -7.77
CA GLY A 124 -7.28 -23.38 -7.42
C GLY A 124 -7.49 -23.52 -5.92
N ASP A 125 -6.45 -23.96 -5.20
CA ASP A 125 -6.49 -24.15 -3.74
C ASP A 125 -6.81 -22.85 -2.97
N VAL A 126 -6.39 -21.69 -3.50
CA VAL A 126 -6.68 -20.38 -2.90
C VAL A 126 -8.10 -19.93 -3.25
N SER A 127 -8.55 -20.15 -4.49
CA SER A 127 -9.90 -19.77 -4.92
C SER A 127 -11.01 -20.61 -4.27
N ASP A 128 -10.74 -21.87 -3.96
CA ASP A 128 -11.69 -22.76 -3.29
C ASP A 128 -12.00 -22.31 -1.85
N GLY A 129 -11.11 -21.52 -1.26
CA GLY A 129 -11.26 -20.92 0.08
C GLY A 129 -11.87 -19.51 0.08
N PHE A 130 -12.46 -19.04 -1.02
CA PHE A 130 -13.08 -17.72 -1.07
C PHE A 130 -14.38 -17.67 -0.24
N GLU A 131 -14.46 -16.68 0.63
CA GLU A 131 -15.61 -16.46 1.53
C GLU A 131 -16.55 -15.35 1.02
N SER A 132 -16.09 -14.53 0.07
CA SER A 132 -16.88 -13.42 -0.46
C SER A 132 -18.10 -13.89 -1.27
N THR A 133 -19.24 -13.25 -1.01
CA THR A 133 -20.46 -13.36 -1.84
C THR A 133 -20.64 -12.18 -2.80
N THR A 134 -19.77 -11.18 -2.67
CA THR A 134 -19.82 -9.95 -3.48
C THR A 134 -19.06 -10.17 -4.78
N THR A 135 -19.71 -9.88 -5.90
CA THR A 135 -19.05 -9.92 -7.22
C THR A 135 -17.95 -8.84 -7.30
N PRO A 136 -16.69 -9.23 -7.58
CA PRO A 136 -15.60 -8.29 -7.82
C PRO A 136 -15.88 -7.28 -8.93
N ASN A 137 -15.38 -6.06 -8.77
CA ASN A 137 -15.38 -5.09 -9.86
C ASN A 137 -14.14 -5.30 -10.75
N THR A 138 -14.37 -5.62 -12.01
CA THR A 138 -13.33 -5.80 -13.03
C THR A 138 -12.56 -4.50 -13.29
N GLU A 139 -13.19 -3.34 -13.07
CA GLU A 139 -12.56 -2.02 -13.24
C GLU A 139 -11.72 -1.57 -12.03
N ALA A 140 -11.52 -2.45 -11.03
CA ALA A 140 -10.61 -2.21 -9.92
C ALA A 140 -9.17 -2.06 -10.42
N VAL A 141 -8.50 -0.99 -9.98
CA VAL A 141 -7.15 -0.64 -10.41
C VAL A 141 -6.24 -0.44 -9.21
N PHE A 142 -4.99 -0.85 -9.36
CA PHE A 142 -3.95 -0.77 -8.34
C PHE A 142 -2.73 -0.05 -8.92
N SER A 143 -2.02 0.71 -8.07
CA SER A 143 -0.69 1.19 -8.42
C SER A 143 0.34 0.06 -8.37
N ARG A 144 1.57 0.36 -8.82
CA ARG A 144 2.71 -0.52 -8.51
C ARG A 144 2.83 -0.74 -7.00
N ILE A 145 3.28 -1.93 -6.64
CA ILE A 145 3.58 -2.29 -5.25
C ILE A 145 4.95 -1.68 -4.88
N VAL A 146 5.04 -1.07 -3.70
CA VAL A 146 6.29 -0.54 -3.16
C VAL A 146 6.57 -1.22 -1.83
N PHE A 147 7.78 -1.78 -1.69
CA PHE A 147 8.17 -2.58 -0.54
C PHE A 147 8.95 -1.77 0.49
N GLY A 148 8.77 -2.12 1.76
CA GLY A 148 9.54 -1.57 2.88
C GLY A 148 9.35 -2.40 4.15
N GLN A 149 10.30 -2.29 5.08
CA GLN A 149 10.23 -2.99 6.37
C GLN A 149 9.36 -2.27 7.41
N GLN A 150 8.93 -1.03 7.11
CA GLN A 150 8.11 -0.19 7.97
C GLN A 150 7.16 0.64 7.11
N ILE A 151 6.01 1.00 7.66
CA ILE A 151 5.03 1.92 7.05
C ILE A 151 4.71 3.09 7.99
N ASP A 152 4.30 4.22 7.44
CA ASP A 152 3.84 5.40 8.19
C ASP A 152 2.31 5.40 8.42
N ASP A 153 1.81 6.43 9.11
CA ASP A 153 0.36 6.61 9.38
C ASP A 153 -0.50 6.72 8.10
N GLY A 154 0.12 7.00 6.95
CA GLY A 154 -0.51 7.07 5.64
C GLY A 154 -0.46 5.75 4.87
N LEU A 155 -0.02 4.65 5.49
CA LEU A 155 0.21 3.35 4.86
C LEU A 155 1.22 3.42 3.71
N GLN A 156 2.21 4.31 3.81
CA GLN A 156 3.31 4.43 2.86
C GLN A 156 4.59 3.85 3.45
N PRO A 157 5.46 3.23 2.64
CA PRO A 157 6.65 2.57 3.14
C PRO A 157 7.71 3.60 3.53
N VAL A 158 8.30 3.41 4.70
CA VAL A 158 9.45 4.18 5.17
C VAL A 158 10.71 3.55 4.60
N ASN A 159 11.53 4.35 3.90
CA ASN A 159 12.75 3.89 3.21
C ASN A 159 12.51 2.71 2.25
N PRO A 160 11.72 2.91 1.17
CA PRO A 160 11.40 1.84 0.25
C PRO A 160 12.65 1.27 -0.44
N SER A 161 12.67 -0.05 -0.62
CA SER A 161 13.75 -0.79 -1.29
C SER A 161 13.18 -1.93 -2.10
N ASP A 162 13.90 -2.35 -3.13
CA ASP A 162 13.67 -3.59 -3.88
C ASP A 162 14.64 -4.71 -3.48
N THR A 163 15.56 -4.42 -2.56
CA THR A 163 16.59 -5.35 -2.08
C THR A 163 16.65 -5.29 -0.56
N PHE A 164 16.60 -6.46 0.09
CA PHE A 164 16.62 -6.60 1.54
C PHE A 164 17.70 -7.62 1.95
N GLU A 165 18.47 -7.31 2.98
CA GLU A 165 19.49 -8.20 3.52
C GLU A 165 18.95 -8.92 4.76
N ASN A 166 19.26 -10.21 4.89
CA ASN A 166 18.89 -10.97 6.06
C ASN A 166 19.57 -10.45 7.34
N PRO A 167 18.86 -10.38 8.48
CA PRO A 167 17.45 -10.75 8.67
C PRO A 167 16.47 -9.66 8.17
N VAL A 168 15.47 -10.06 7.37
CA VAL A 168 14.49 -9.13 6.78
C VAL A 168 13.45 -8.66 7.80
N GLY A 169 12.95 -9.56 8.66
CA GLY A 169 11.89 -9.26 9.62
C GLY A 169 10.52 -9.07 8.96
N HIS A 170 9.77 -8.08 9.42
CA HIS A 170 8.45 -7.74 8.88
C HIS A 170 8.58 -6.98 7.57
N LEU A 171 7.94 -7.46 6.50
CA LEU A 171 7.95 -6.82 5.20
C LEU A 171 6.55 -6.43 4.74
N TYR A 172 6.41 -5.21 4.22
CA TYR A 172 5.16 -4.66 3.70
C TYR A 172 5.26 -4.44 2.19
N GLY A 173 4.21 -4.81 1.46
CA GLY A 173 3.94 -4.42 0.09
C GLY A 173 2.79 -3.41 0.05
N THR A 174 3.11 -2.14 -0.12
CA THR A 174 2.13 -1.03 -0.10
C THR A 174 1.65 -0.67 -1.50
N PHE A 175 0.42 -0.22 -1.63
CA PHE A 175 -0.17 0.20 -2.90
C PHE A 175 -1.32 1.21 -2.69
N SER A 176 -1.65 1.94 -3.74
CA SER A 176 -2.92 2.68 -3.83
C SER A 176 -3.88 1.94 -4.74
N TYR A 177 -5.18 2.06 -4.47
CA TYR A 177 -6.23 1.38 -5.21
C TYR A 177 -7.42 2.30 -5.47
N ASN A 178 -8.19 1.97 -6.49
CA ASN A 178 -9.46 2.62 -6.79
C ASN A 178 -10.46 1.63 -7.43
N ASN A 179 -11.74 1.97 -7.38
CA ASN A 179 -12.86 1.16 -7.88
C ASN A 179 -13.00 -0.23 -7.24
N MET A 180 -12.49 -0.42 -6.01
CA MET A 180 -12.75 -1.64 -5.24
C MET A 180 -14.21 -1.70 -4.79
N THR A 181 -14.75 -2.91 -4.71
CA THR A 181 -16.07 -3.13 -4.12
C THR A 181 -15.88 -3.68 -2.72
N GLU A 182 -16.49 -3.02 -1.73
CA GLU A 182 -16.48 -3.51 -0.34
C GLU A 182 -17.04 -4.95 -0.27
N GLY A 183 -16.33 -5.80 0.46
CA GLY A 183 -16.62 -7.21 0.61
C GLY A 183 -16.24 -8.08 -0.59
N SER A 184 -15.78 -7.54 -1.72
CA SER A 184 -15.27 -8.36 -2.83
C SER A 184 -14.00 -9.12 -2.42
N GLN A 185 -13.79 -10.34 -2.93
CA GLN A 185 -12.60 -11.09 -2.57
C GLN A 185 -11.34 -10.38 -3.08
N TRP A 186 -10.38 -10.14 -2.19
CA TRP A 186 -9.05 -9.65 -2.51
C TRP A 186 -8.01 -10.66 -2.03
N SER A 187 -6.94 -10.84 -2.82
CA SER A 187 -5.86 -11.76 -2.46
C SER A 187 -4.50 -11.17 -2.82
N ALA A 188 -3.52 -11.37 -1.94
CA ALA A 188 -2.12 -11.08 -2.16
C ALA A 188 -1.30 -12.37 -2.01
N LEU A 189 -0.63 -12.77 -3.09
CA LEU A 189 0.14 -14.01 -3.15
C LEU A 189 1.62 -13.69 -3.22
N TRP A 190 2.41 -14.29 -2.34
CA TRP A 190 3.84 -14.08 -2.20
C TRP A 190 4.58 -15.31 -2.73
N TYR A 191 5.34 -15.11 -3.80
CA TYR A 191 6.14 -16.12 -4.45
C TYR A 191 7.62 -15.89 -4.19
N ARG A 192 8.39 -16.96 -4.07
CA ARG A 192 9.86 -16.97 -4.11
C ARG A 192 10.32 -17.88 -5.24
N ASP A 193 11.03 -17.35 -6.22
CA ASP A 193 11.55 -18.08 -7.38
C ASP A 193 10.46 -18.94 -8.08
N GLY A 194 9.22 -18.45 -8.08
CA GLY A 194 8.05 -19.12 -8.67
C GLY A 194 7.28 -20.07 -7.75
N GLU A 195 7.75 -20.31 -6.52
CA GLU A 195 7.05 -21.12 -5.51
C GLU A 195 6.21 -20.21 -4.59
N LEU A 196 4.92 -20.52 -4.40
CA LEU A 196 4.06 -19.78 -3.47
C LEU A 196 4.50 -20.08 -2.03
N VAL A 197 5.04 -19.09 -1.34
CA VAL A 197 5.55 -19.24 0.04
C VAL A 197 4.58 -18.71 1.09
N TYR A 198 3.74 -17.74 0.73
CA TYR A 198 2.74 -17.15 1.61
C TYR A 198 1.60 -16.54 0.78
N TYR A 199 0.42 -16.44 1.36
CA TYR A 199 -0.69 -15.69 0.76
C TYR A 199 -1.63 -15.17 1.84
N GLU A 200 -2.33 -14.10 1.47
CA GLU A 200 -3.44 -13.54 2.19
C GLU A 200 -4.64 -13.50 1.25
N SER A 201 -5.82 -13.87 1.75
CA SER A 201 -7.05 -13.83 0.97
C SER A 201 -8.21 -13.52 1.90
N ILE A 202 -8.84 -12.36 1.72
CA ILE A 202 -9.94 -11.88 2.57
C ILE A 202 -11.01 -11.18 1.73
N PRO A 203 -12.27 -11.15 2.19
CA PRO A 203 -13.23 -10.16 1.72
C PRO A 203 -12.69 -8.76 2.00
N TRP A 204 -12.67 -7.92 0.98
CA TRP A 204 -12.12 -6.57 1.07
C TRP A 204 -12.86 -5.73 2.10
N ASP A 205 -12.15 -5.27 3.12
CA ASP A 205 -12.67 -4.44 4.21
C ASP A 205 -12.29 -2.96 4.07
N GLY A 206 -11.57 -2.61 2.99
CA GLY A 206 -11.25 -1.25 2.60
C GLY A 206 -12.39 -0.51 1.90
N GLY A 207 -12.16 0.77 1.62
CA GLY A 207 -13.10 1.60 0.87
C GLY A 207 -13.08 1.32 -0.64
N ILE A 208 -13.73 2.21 -1.40
CA ILE A 208 -13.76 2.16 -2.87
C ILE A 208 -12.39 2.55 -3.46
N GLY A 209 -11.64 3.41 -2.77
CA GLY A 209 -10.31 3.84 -3.16
C GLY A 209 -9.53 4.37 -1.96
N GLY A 210 -8.20 4.33 -2.04
CA GLY A 210 -7.33 4.71 -0.94
C GLY A 210 -5.95 4.07 -1.03
N TYR A 211 -5.34 3.87 0.13
CA TYR A 211 -4.07 3.17 0.31
C TYR A 211 -4.31 1.88 1.07
N GLY A 212 -3.59 0.84 0.69
CA GLY A 212 -3.64 -0.48 1.31
C GLY A 212 -2.26 -1.10 1.32
N TYR A 213 -2.13 -2.19 2.06
CA TYR A 213 -0.90 -2.97 2.11
C TYR A 213 -1.24 -4.45 2.22
N THR A 214 -0.28 -5.27 1.83
CA THR A 214 -0.15 -6.66 2.28
C THR A 214 1.14 -6.75 3.07
N ASP A 215 1.21 -7.64 4.04
CA ASP A 215 2.42 -7.81 4.84
C ASP A 215 2.71 -9.29 5.09
N TRP A 216 3.97 -9.57 5.40
CA TRP A 216 4.42 -10.89 5.80
C TRP A 216 5.51 -10.75 6.86
N ASP A 217 5.23 -11.33 8.04
CA ASP A 217 6.13 -11.35 9.21
C ASP A 217 6.41 -12.80 9.65
N PRO A 218 7.14 -13.60 8.85
CA PRO A 218 7.54 -14.93 9.27
C PRO A 218 8.72 -14.86 10.24
N ASP A 219 9.05 -15.99 10.86
CA ASP A 219 10.30 -16.12 11.60
C ASP A 219 11.51 -15.78 10.70
N SER A 220 12.57 -15.21 11.29
CA SER A 220 13.70 -14.68 10.52
C SER A 220 14.43 -15.70 9.66
N ASP A 221 14.33 -16.99 9.99
CA ASP A 221 14.93 -18.10 9.27
C ASP A 221 14.13 -18.52 8.02
N ALA A 222 12.87 -18.09 7.90
CA ALA A 222 12.01 -18.36 6.75
C ALA A 222 12.36 -17.49 5.53
N TRP A 223 13.00 -16.34 5.75
CA TRP A 223 13.48 -15.45 4.69
C TRP A 223 14.71 -16.05 3.99
N LEU A 224 14.49 -16.96 3.05
CA LEU A 224 15.57 -17.49 2.21
C LEU A 224 15.96 -16.48 1.12
N ALA A 225 17.24 -16.44 0.78
CA ALA A 225 17.71 -15.63 -0.34
C ALA A 225 17.06 -16.09 -1.66
N GLY A 226 16.68 -15.13 -2.51
CA GLY A 226 15.98 -15.41 -3.76
C GLY A 226 15.23 -14.20 -4.31
N ASN A 227 14.58 -14.39 -5.46
CA ASN A 227 13.71 -13.38 -6.04
C ASN A 227 12.29 -13.59 -5.56
N TYR A 228 11.69 -12.54 -5.02
CA TYR A 228 10.32 -12.57 -4.54
C TYR A 228 9.42 -11.77 -5.48
N GLU A 229 8.19 -12.26 -5.63
CA GLU A 229 7.13 -11.60 -6.36
C GLU A 229 5.87 -11.57 -5.51
N VAL A 230 5.24 -10.41 -5.38
CA VAL A 230 3.91 -10.26 -4.79
C VAL A 230 2.91 -9.97 -5.90
N GLN A 231 1.87 -10.78 -5.97
CA GLN A 231 0.81 -10.68 -6.97
C GLN A 231 -0.51 -10.34 -6.28
N ILE A 232 -1.18 -9.30 -6.75
CA ILE A 232 -2.49 -8.86 -6.23
C ILE A 232 -3.58 -9.28 -7.20
N PHE A 233 -4.65 -9.86 -6.65
CA PHE A 233 -5.84 -10.29 -7.35
C PHE A 233 -7.10 -9.68 -6.73
N VAL A 234 -8.12 -9.50 -7.57
CA VAL A 234 -9.49 -9.20 -7.14
C VAL A 234 -10.39 -10.30 -7.72
N GLY A 235 -10.97 -11.11 -6.83
CA GLY A 235 -11.48 -12.42 -7.22
C GLY A 235 -10.37 -13.29 -7.80
N THR A 236 -10.59 -13.83 -8.99
CA THR A 236 -9.61 -14.64 -9.73
C THR A 236 -8.82 -13.83 -10.76
N GLU A 237 -9.08 -12.53 -10.86
CA GLU A 237 -8.46 -11.65 -11.86
C GLU A 237 -7.19 -11.00 -11.31
N TRP A 238 -6.08 -11.21 -12.00
CA TRP A 238 -4.81 -10.57 -11.69
C TRP A 238 -4.87 -9.07 -11.97
N LYS A 239 -4.33 -8.24 -11.06
CA LYS A 239 -4.27 -6.78 -11.21
C LYS A 239 -2.85 -6.25 -11.36
N VAL A 240 -1.94 -6.63 -10.48
CA VAL A 240 -0.56 -6.11 -10.48
C VAL A 240 0.41 -7.08 -9.82
N SER A 241 1.66 -7.05 -10.25
CA SER A 241 2.79 -7.72 -9.59
C SER A 241 3.85 -6.70 -9.14
N GLY A 242 4.55 -7.01 -8.06
CA GLY A 242 5.73 -6.29 -7.59
C GLY A 242 6.85 -7.27 -7.25
N PHE A 243 8.10 -6.84 -7.40
CA PHE A 243 9.28 -7.69 -7.23
C PHE A 243 10.25 -7.10 -6.21
N PHE A 244 10.90 -7.96 -5.44
CA PHE A 244 12.04 -7.61 -4.57
C PHE A 244 13.00 -8.81 -4.44
N THR A 245 14.20 -8.57 -3.95
CA THR A 245 15.24 -9.59 -3.76
C THR A 245 15.65 -9.65 -2.29
N VAL A 246 15.76 -10.86 -1.75
CA VAL A 246 16.38 -11.10 -0.44
C VAL A 246 17.79 -11.65 -0.65
N THR A 247 18.75 -11.07 0.06
CA THR A 247 20.17 -11.46 0.02
C THR A 247 20.68 -11.84 1.41
N GLY A 248 21.76 -12.62 1.45
CA GLY A 248 22.37 -13.09 2.69
C GLY A 248 21.78 -14.41 3.20
N GLU A 249 22.54 -15.11 4.04
CA GLU A 249 22.09 -16.36 4.65
C GLU A 249 21.04 -16.07 5.72
N ALA A 250 19.96 -16.85 5.75
CA ALA A 250 18.97 -16.74 6.81
C ALA A 250 19.65 -17.07 8.17
N PRO A 251 19.37 -16.32 9.25
CA PRO A 251 19.92 -16.64 10.56
C PRO A 251 19.51 -18.05 10.97
N VAL A 252 20.46 -18.85 11.46
CA VAL A 252 20.15 -20.18 12.03
C VAL A 252 19.20 -19.97 13.20
N PRO A 253 18.04 -20.67 13.25
CA PRO A 253 17.12 -20.53 14.37
C PRO A 253 17.90 -20.79 15.65
N THR A 254 18.02 -19.76 16.48
CA THR A 254 18.59 -19.91 17.81
C THR A 254 17.53 -20.63 18.62
N GLY A 255 17.50 -21.95 18.49
CA GLY A 255 16.76 -22.81 19.38
C GLY A 255 17.22 -22.45 20.78
N THR A 256 16.38 -21.71 21.52
CA THR A 256 16.55 -21.56 22.95
C THR A 256 16.28 -22.95 23.50
N SER A 257 17.32 -23.80 23.52
CA SER A 257 17.36 -24.88 24.48
C SER A 257 17.38 -24.19 25.84
N THR A 258 16.21 -23.92 26.40
CA THR A 258 16.07 -23.79 27.84
C THR A 258 16.53 -25.14 28.37
N SER A 259 17.83 -25.26 28.64
CA SER A 259 18.32 -26.28 29.55
C SER A 259 17.68 -25.89 30.87
N THR A 260 16.50 -26.44 31.15
CA THR A 260 16.05 -26.60 32.52
C THR A 260 17.13 -27.45 33.16
N ALA A 261 18.11 -26.80 33.76
CA ALA A 261 19.04 -27.44 34.66
C ALA A 261 18.17 -27.95 35.80
N THR A 262 17.71 -29.20 35.69
CA THR A 262 17.30 -29.95 36.87
C THR A 262 18.48 -29.86 37.82
N PRO A 263 18.36 -29.25 39.01
CA PRO A 263 19.45 -29.27 39.96
C PRO A 263 19.69 -30.72 40.34
N THR A 264 20.72 -31.34 39.74
CA THR A 264 21.28 -32.58 40.27
C THR A 264 21.82 -32.23 41.64
N LEU A 265 21.18 -32.76 42.68
CA LEU A 265 21.68 -32.69 44.05
C LEU A 265 23.04 -33.40 44.08
N THR A 266 24.11 -32.61 43.97
CA THR A 266 25.46 -33.07 44.27
C THR A 266 25.50 -33.50 45.73
N PRO A 267 25.84 -34.75 46.09
CA PRO A 267 26.10 -35.10 47.47
C PRO A 267 27.31 -34.28 47.95
N THR A 268 27.04 -33.33 48.85
CA THR A 268 28.05 -32.59 49.59
C THR A 268 29.05 -33.57 50.20
N PRO A 269 30.37 -33.43 49.98
CA PRO A 269 31.35 -34.21 50.72
C PRO A 269 31.23 -33.86 52.21
N THR A 270 30.73 -34.82 52.99
CA THR A 270 30.75 -34.78 54.45
C THR A 270 32.18 -34.55 54.92
N LYS A 271 32.44 -33.40 55.56
CA LYS A 271 33.70 -33.15 56.27
C LYS A 271 33.84 -34.20 57.37
N THR A 272 34.70 -35.18 57.15
CA THR A 272 35.16 -36.11 58.19
C THR A 272 35.83 -35.30 59.30
N ALA A 273 35.28 -35.37 60.51
CA ALA A 273 35.91 -34.82 61.69
C ALA A 273 37.20 -35.59 61.99
N THR A 274 38.33 -34.89 61.98
CA THR A 274 39.61 -35.40 62.47
C THR A 274 39.48 -35.75 63.95
N PRO A 275 39.72 -37.00 64.39
CA PRO A 275 39.72 -37.33 65.81
C PRO A 275 40.91 -36.67 66.50
N THR A 276 40.62 -35.87 67.52
CA THR A 276 41.58 -35.27 68.45
C THR A 276 42.42 -36.38 69.10
N PRO A 277 43.77 -36.30 69.09
CA PRO A 277 44.61 -37.30 69.74
C PRO A 277 44.34 -37.33 71.25
N SER A 278 43.95 -38.50 71.75
CA SER A 278 43.81 -38.81 73.17
C SER A 278 45.18 -38.70 73.86
N GLN A 279 45.23 -38.01 75.00
CA GLN A 279 46.41 -37.94 75.85
C GLN A 279 46.73 -39.33 76.40
N THR A 280 47.72 -40.00 75.83
CA THR A 280 48.26 -41.23 76.39
C THR A 280 49.27 -40.88 77.47
N LEU A 281 48.98 -41.30 78.70
CA LEU A 281 49.83 -41.15 79.87
C LEU A 281 51.14 -41.91 79.69
N TRP A 282 52.23 -41.25 80.08
CA TRP A 282 53.59 -41.76 80.07
C TRP A 282 53.73 -43.04 80.91
N PRO A 283 54.40 -44.10 80.40
CA PRO A 283 54.81 -45.22 81.23
C PRO A 283 56.03 -44.83 82.08
N THR A 284 55.89 -44.94 83.40
CA THR A 284 56.97 -44.78 84.37
C THR A 284 57.96 -45.94 84.27
N LEU A 285 59.24 -45.57 84.32
CA LEU A 285 60.46 -46.37 84.25
C LEU A 285 60.43 -47.66 85.09
N THR A 286 60.89 -48.77 84.50
CA THR A 286 61.35 -49.95 85.25
C THR A 286 62.87 -50.09 85.07
N PRO A 287 63.64 -50.40 86.14
CA PRO A 287 65.10 -50.28 86.14
C PRO A 287 65.83 -51.49 85.53
N THR A 288 66.85 -51.19 84.71
CA THR A 288 68.28 -51.63 84.66
C THR A 288 68.72 -53.04 85.15
N PRO A 289 69.93 -53.54 84.77
CA PRO A 289 70.09 -54.79 84.00
C PRO A 289 71.04 -55.84 84.61
N GLY A 290 71.13 -57.00 83.94
CA GLY A 290 72.26 -57.95 83.99
C GLY A 290 72.02 -59.22 84.83
N PRO A 291 72.87 -60.28 84.73
CA PRO A 291 74.12 -60.39 83.95
C PRO A 291 74.30 -61.70 83.14
N ASN A 292 75.44 -61.73 82.41
CA ASN A 292 76.19 -62.85 81.80
C ASN A 292 75.72 -63.49 80.49
#